data_AF-A0A5J4KMJ1-F1
#
_entry.id   AF-A0A5J4KMJ1-F1
#
_cell.length_a   1.000
_cell.length_b   1.000
_cell.length_c   1.000
_cell.angle_alpha   90.00
_cell.angle_beta   90.00
_cell.angle_gamma   90.00
#
_symmetry.space_group_name_H-M   'P 1'
#
loop_
_entity.id
_entity.type
_entity.pdbx_description
1 polymer ?
#
loop_
_entity_poly.entity_id
_entity_poly.type
_entity_poly.pdbx_seq_one_letter_code
_entity_poly.pdbx_strand_id
1 'polypeptide(L)'
;MSQITHRESRFEFVSIAILLLALGTAFAHLYLAAQPDEDLRFWFMLNGIGYLGLLGAFFLPALKAYQGIIRWALLGYTLLTIVLWFFLGSPSEGGPLDPFDVSVKVIEVVLCLLLIVHWRKTATQRA
;
A
#
# COMPACT_ATOMS: atom_id res chain seq x y z
N MET A 1 27.25 -19.79 -9.50
CA MET A 1 26.67 -18.60 -10.17
C MET A 1 25.14 -18.56 -10.24
N SER A 2 24.38 -19.65 -10.01
CA SER A 2 22.89 -19.61 -10.12
C SER A 2 22.13 -19.14 -8.87
N GLN A 3 22.74 -19.19 -7.68
CA GLN A 3 22.07 -18.77 -6.43
C GLN A 3 21.95 -17.25 -6.26
N ILE A 4 22.81 -16.47 -6.93
CA ILE A 4 22.85 -15.00 -6.82
C ILE A 4 21.72 -14.38 -7.67
N THR A 5 21.54 -14.84 -8.91
CA THR A 5 20.52 -14.36 -9.86
C THR A 5 19.09 -14.60 -9.37
N HIS A 6 18.83 -15.71 -8.68
CA HIS A 6 17.51 -16.01 -8.09
C HIS A 6 17.14 -15.08 -6.93
N ARG A 7 18.11 -14.48 -6.25
CA ARG A 7 17.85 -13.63 -5.08
C ARG A 7 17.54 -12.19 -5.47
N GLU A 8 18.27 -11.64 -6.44
CA GLU A 8 18.04 -10.30 -6.99
C GLU A 8 16.67 -10.20 -7.67
N SER A 9 16.36 -11.15 -8.57
CA SER A 9 15.05 -11.21 -9.25
C SER A 9 13.86 -11.28 -8.29
N ARG A 10 13.98 -12.05 -7.19
CA ARG A 10 12.92 -12.12 -6.15
C ARG A 10 12.77 -10.82 -5.37
N PHE A 11 13.83 -10.02 -5.22
CA PHE A 11 13.77 -8.73 -4.54
C PHE A 11 13.12 -7.68 -5.43
N GLU A 12 13.53 -7.61 -6.70
CA GLU A 12 12.90 -6.76 -7.73
C GLU A 12 11.41 -7.08 -7.88
N PHE A 13 11.05 -8.36 -7.91
CA PHE A 13 9.64 -8.77 -7.98
C PHE A 13 8.81 -8.26 -6.79
N VAL A 14 9.33 -8.33 -5.57
CA VAL A 14 8.62 -7.83 -4.38
C VAL A 14 8.44 -6.32 -4.44
N SER A 15 9.46 -5.58 -4.90
CA SER A 15 9.40 -4.13 -5.07
C SER A 15 8.37 -3.74 -6.14
N ILE A 16 8.33 -4.44 -7.28
CA ILE A 16 7.32 -4.23 -8.32
C ILE A 16 5.92 -4.53 -7.78
N ALA A 17 5.76 -5.62 -7.02
CA ALA A 17 4.47 -5.94 -6.42
C ALA A 17 4.01 -4.87 -5.41
N ILE A 18 4.91 -4.36 -4.55
CA ILE A 18 4.62 -3.22 -3.66
C ILE A 18 4.18 -2.00 -4.47
N LEU A 19 4.90 -1.68 -5.55
CA LEU A 19 4.56 -0.57 -6.44
C LEU A 19 3.15 -0.70 -6.99
N LEU A 20 2.83 -1.85 -7.59
CA LEU A 20 1.53 -2.08 -8.23
C LEU A 20 0.38 -2.08 -7.22
N LEU A 21 0.55 -2.72 -6.06
CA LEU A 21 -0.51 -2.79 -5.04
C LEU A 21 -0.76 -1.43 -4.40
N ALA A 22 0.30 -0.69 -4.04
CA ALA A 22 0.15 0.64 -3.46
C ALA A 22 -0.45 1.63 -4.47
N LEU A 23 -0.05 1.54 -5.74
CA LEU A 23 -0.63 2.35 -6.81
C LEU A 23 -2.10 2.01 -7.06
N GLY A 24 -2.45 0.72 -7.13
CA GLY A 24 -3.84 0.27 -7.26
C GLY A 24 -4.70 0.72 -6.09
N THR A 25 -4.17 0.66 -4.87
CA THR A 25 -4.84 1.17 -3.66
C THR A 25 -5.06 2.67 -3.75
N ALA A 26 -4.05 3.45 -4.15
CA ALA A 26 -4.18 4.88 -4.34
C ALA A 26 -5.28 5.24 -5.35
N PHE A 27 -5.31 4.54 -6.48
CA PHE A 27 -6.34 4.74 -7.50
C PHE A 27 -7.73 4.39 -7.00
N ALA A 28 -7.90 3.31 -6.23
CA ALA A 28 -9.19 2.96 -5.64
C ALA A 28 -9.72 4.07 -4.72
N HIS A 29 -8.86 4.63 -3.85
CA HIS A 29 -9.23 5.75 -2.99
C HIS A 29 -9.57 7.01 -3.78
N LEU A 30 -8.79 7.37 -4.80
CA LEU A 30 -9.11 8.52 -5.67
C LEU A 30 -10.39 8.30 -6.48
N TYR A 31 -10.67 7.06 -6.88
CA TYR A 31 -11.91 6.69 -7.57
C TYR A 31 -13.13 6.87 -6.66
N LEU A 32 -13.05 6.41 -5.41
CA LEU A 32 -14.10 6.64 -4.41
C LEU A 32 -14.29 8.14 -4.15
N ALA A 33 -13.19 8.89 -3.99
CA ALA A 33 -13.23 10.33 -3.85
C ALA A 33 -13.86 11.06 -5.06
N ALA A 34 -13.89 10.45 -6.24
CA ALA A 34 -14.48 11.05 -7.43
C ALA A 34 -15.98 10.75 -7.57
N GLN A 35 -16.58 9.86 -6.76
CA GLN A 35 -17.99 9.51 -6.87
C GLN A 35 -18.89 10.68 -6.44
N PRO A 36 -20.00 10.99 -7.14
CA PRO A 36 -20.82 12.19 -6.89
C PRO A 36 -21.39 12.28 -5.47
N ASP A 37 -21.79 11.15 -4.87
CA ASP A 37 -22.52 11.10 -3.60
C ASP A 37 -21.65 10.64 -2.41
N GLU A 38 -20.32 10.68 -2.56
CA GLU A 38 -19.39 10.24 -1.53
C GLU A 38 -19.21 11.29 -0.41
N ASP A 39 -19.75 10.99 0.78
CA ASP A 39 -19.69 11.83 1.98
C ASP A 39 -18.26 11.95 2.54
N LEU A 40 -17.42 10.91 2.39
CA LEU A 40 -16.04 10.88 2.90
C LEU A 40 -15.01 11.30 1.84
N ARG A 41 -15.44 11.96 0.76
CA ARG A 41 -14.62 12.36 -0.39
C ARG A 41 -13.27 12.94 -0.02
N PHE A 42 -13.27 13.90 0.92
CA PHE A 42 -12.03 14.56 1.34
C PHE A 42 -11.03 13.57 1.95
N TRP A 43 -11.52 12.63 2.76
CA TRP A 43 -10.69 11.59 3.38
C TRP A 43 -10.17 10.59 2.36
N PHE A 44 -11.00 10.18 1.39
CA PHE A 44 -10.57 9.32 0.29
C PHE A 44 -9.53 10.00 -0.62
N MET A 45 -9.70 11.29 -0.91
CA MET A 45 -8.71 12.06 -1.65
C MET A 45 -7.37 12.13 -0.91
N LEU A 46 -7.41 12.40 0.40
CA LEU A 46 -6.21 12.38 1.24
C LEU A 46 -5.56 10.99 1.29
N ASN A 47 -6.35 9.91 1.33
CA ASN A 47 -5.84 8.54 1.25
C ASN A 47 -5.09 8.29 -0.06
N GLY A 48 -5.71 8.60 -1.19
CA GLY A 48 -5.08 8.45 -2.50
C GLY A 48 -3.76 9.24 -2.62
N ILE A 49 -3.77 10.51 -2.24
CA ILE A 49 -2.57 11.36 -2.27
C ILE A 49 -1.51 10.87 -1.28
N GLY A 50 -1.91 10.44 -0.08
CA GLY A 50 -1.02 9.89 0.94
C GLY A 50 -0.29 8.65 0.47
N TYR A 51 -0.99 7.72 -0.20
CA TYR A 51 -0.36 6.56 -0.83
C TYR A 51 0.64 6.95 -1.91
N LEU A 52 0.27 7.85 -2.83
CA LEU A 52 1.18 8.31 -3.89
C LEU A 52 2.43 9.00 -3.32
N GLY A 53 2.26 9.84 -2.30
CA GLY A 53 3.36 10.53 -1.63
C GLY A 53 4.33 9.55 -0.93
N LEU A 54 3.80 8.61 -0.14
CA LEU A 54 4.60 7.60 0.55
C LEU A 54 5.26 6.62 -0.45
N LEU A 55 4.56 6.28 -1.52
CA LEU A 55 5.09 5.43 -2.59
C LEU A 55 6.22 6.13 -3.36
N GLY A 56 6.03 7.41 -3.71
CA GLY A 56 7.09 8.22 -4.30
C GLY A 56 8.31 8.30 -3.39
N ALA A 57 8.09 8.53 -2.08
CA ALA A 57 9.17 8.54 -1.10
C ALA A 57 9.88 7.18 -0.99
N PHE A 58 9.14 6.07 -1.09
CA PHE A 58 9.68 4.70 -1.03
C PHE A 58 10.62 4.39 -2.20
N PHE A 59 10.40 4.95 -3.39
CA PHE A 59 11.27 4.72 -4.54
C PHE A 59 12.32 5.82 -4.76
N LEU A 60 12.26 6.93 -4.03
CA LEU A 60 13.18 8.06 -4.24
C LEU A 60 14.59 7.76 -3.70
N PRO A 61 15.65 7.79 -4.54
CA PRO A 61 17.02 7.48 -4.10
C PRO A 61 17.55 8.46 -3.04
N ALA A 62 17.12 9.72 -3.09
CA ALA A 62 17.50 10.75 -2.13
C ALA A 62 17.05 10.43 -0.69
N LEU A 63 16.00 9.60 -0.54
CA LEU A 63 15.45 9.22 0.75
C LEU A 63 15.91 7.83 1.21
N LYS A 64 16.96 7.25 0.58
CA LYS A 64 17.52 5.94 0.94
C LYS A 64 17.82 5.79 2.44
N ALA A 65 18.28 6.86 3.10
CA ALA A 65 18.56 6.86 4.53
C ALA A 65 17.29 6.68 5.39
N TYR A 66 16.13 7.13 4.91
CA TYR A 66 14.85 7.11 5.63
C TYR A 66 13.93 5.96 5.21
N GLN A 67 14.39 5.07 4.33
CA GLN A 67 13.61 3.94 3.80
C GLN A 67 12.97 3.07 4.88
N GLY A 68 13.66 2.90 6.03
CA GLY A 68 13.09 2.20 7.17
C GLY A 68 11.83 2.89 7.70
N ILE A 69 11.90 4.20 7.92
CA ILE A 69 10.78 5.02 8.42
C ILE A 69 9.67 5.08 7.38
N ILE A 70 9.99 5.35 6.11
CA ILE A 70 9.00 5.44 5.02
C ILE A 70 8.22 4.13 4.87
N ARG A 71 8.90 2.99 4.98
CA ARG A 71 8.24 1.68 4.96
C ARG A 71 7.30 1.48 6.14
N TRP A 72 7.72 1.85 7.36
CA TRP A 72 6.86 1.79 8.54
C TRP A 72 5.68 2.75 8.43
N ALA A 73 5.88 3.93 7.86
CA ALA A 73 4.84 4.90 7.59
C ALA A 73 3.83 4.33 6.59
N LEU A 74 4.28 3.78 5.46
CA LEU A 74 3.41 3.13 4.47
C LEU A 74 2.65 1.95 5.07
N LEU A 75 3.31 1.10 5.86
CA LEU A 75 2.65 -0.01 6.56
C LEU A 75 1.59 0.48 7.55
N GLY A 76 1.93 1.45 8.40
CA GLY A 76 1.01 2.01 9.40
C GLY A 76 -0.17 2.73 8.74
N TYR A 77 0.09 3.42 7.63
CA TYR A 77 -0.94 4.09 6.85
C TYR A 77 -1.93 3.08 6.23
N THR A 78 -1.42 2.00 5.65
CA THR A 78 -2.27 0.91 5.12
C THR A 78 -3.07 0.22 6.21
N LEU A 79 -2.49 -0.01 7.38
CA LEU A 79 -3.25 -0.55 8.51
C LEU A 79 -4.35 0.40 8.97
N LEU A 80 -4.08 1.71 8.98
CA LEU A 80 -5.07 2.73 9.32
C LEU A 80 -6.25 2.70 8.32
N THR A 81 -6.02 2.57 7.02
CA THR A 81 -7.11 2.49 6.02
C THR A 81 -7.96 1.24 6.15
N ILE A 82 -7.38 0.12 6.62
CA ILE A 82 -8.13 -1.09 6.93
C ILE A 82 -8.99 -0.88 8.18
N VAL A 83 -8.39 -0.36 9.26
CA VAL A 83 -9.11 -0.12 10.52
C VAL A 83 -10.26 0.87 10.32
N LEU A 84 -10.02 1.98 9.64
CA LEU A 84 -11.07 2.98 9.38
C LEU A 84 -12.21 2.40 8.55
N TRP A 85 -11.93 1.54 7.58
CA TRP A 85 -12.97 0.87 6.80
C TRP A 85 -13.86 -0.04 7.67
N PHE A 86 -13.29 -0.76 8.64
CA PHE A 86 -14.10 -1.57 9.58
C PHE A 86 -15.03 -0.72 10.45
N PHE A 87 -14.64 0.50 10.81
CA PHE A 87 -15.43 1.38 11.68
C PHE A 87 -16.44 2.25 10.92
N LEU A 88 -16.07 2.74 9.73
CA LEU A 88 -16.88 3.65 8.92
C LEU A 88 -17.80 2.89 7.94
N GLY A 89 -17.50 1.63 7.66
CA GLY A 89 -18.28 0.78 6.75
C GLY A 89 -17.82 0.90 5.29
N SER A 90 -18.55 0.17 4.44
CA SER A 90 -18.37 0.19 2.99
C SER A 90 -18.91 1.51 2.42
N PRO A 91 -18.09 2.29 1.70
CA PRO A 91 -18.55 3.46 0.95
C PRO A 91 -19.37 3.10 -0.29
N SER A 92 -19.26 1.87 -0.78
CA SER A 92 -19.94 1.42 -1.99
C SER A 92 -21.42 1.08 -1.74
N GLU A 93 -22.26 1.33 -2.74
CA GLU A 93 -23.72 1.11 -2.67
C GLU A 93 -24.13 -0.36 -2.40
N GLY A 94 -23.22 -1.33 -2.60
CA GLY A 94 -23.46 -2.76 -2.37
C GLY A 94 -23.54 -3.18 -0.89
N GLY A 95 -23.35 -2.25 0.05
CA GLY A 95 -23.41 -2.52 1.49
C GLY A 95 -22.11 -3.10 2.07
N PRO A 96 -22.10 -3.55 3.33
CA PRO A 96 -20.86 -3.81 4.10
C PRO A 96 -19.85 -4.80 3.50
N LEU A 97 -20.29 -5.62 2.54
CA LEU A 97 -19.47 -6.63 1.85
C LEU A 97 -19.44 -6.42 0.33
N ASP A 98 -19.54 -5.16 -0.11
CA ASP A 98 -19.41 -4.84 -1.52
C ASP A 98 -18.12 -5.46 -2.12
N PRO A 99 -18.21 -6.20 -3.24
CA PRO A 99 -17.06 -6.90 -3.82
C PRO A 99 -15.88 -5.99 -4.15
N PHE A 100 -16.13 -4.74 -4.55
CA PHE A 100 -15.07 -3.78 -4.86
C PHE A 100 -14.29 -3.42 -3.60
N ASP A 101 -14.99 -3.03 -2.54
CA ASP A 101 -14.36 -2.63 -1.28
C ASP A 101 -13.57 -3.77 -0.64
N VAL A 102 -14.16 -4.97 -0.60
CA VAL A 102 -13.48 -6.16 -0.07
C VAL A 102 -12.21 -6.46 -0.87
N SER A 103 -12.25 -6.34 -2.20
CA SER A 103 -11.08 -6.56 -3.06
C SER A 103 -9.97 -5.55 -2.77
N VAL A 104 -10.30 -4.28 -2.58
CA VAL A 104 -9.32 -3.24 -2.21
C VAL A 104 -8.70 -3.56 -0.84
N LYS A 105 -9.49 -4.00 0.14
CA LYS A 105 -8.95 -4.40 1.46
C LYS A 105 -8.04 -5.62 1.38
N VAL A 106 -8.33 -6.59 0.51
CA VAL A 106 -7.42 -7.73 0.26
C VAL A 106 -6.09 -7.23 -0.33
N ILE A 107 -6.13 -6.31 -1.29
CA ILE A 107 -4.92 -5.67 -1.85
C ILE A 107 -4.09 -4.96 -0.76
N GLU A 108 -4.75 -4.20 0.11
CA GLU A 108 -4.11 -3.53 1.26
C GLU A 108 -3.43 -4.53 2.21
N VAL A 109 -4.10 -5.64 2.54
CA VAL A 109 -3.52 -6.71 3.37
C VAL A 109 -2.29 -7.35 2.71
N VAL A 110 -2.37 -7.66 1.42
CA VAL A 110 -1.23 -8.22 0.67
C VAL A 110 -0.06 -7.23 0.65
N LEU A 111 -0.34 -5.93 0.48
CA LEU A 111 0.68 -4.87 0.56
C LEU A 111 1.37 -4.86 1.93
N CYS A 112 0.61 -4.92 3.03
CA CYS A 112 1.20 -5.01 4.38
C CYS A 112 2.15 -6.22 4.52
N LEU A 113 1.73 -7.40 4.05
CA LEU A 113 2.53 -8.62 4.10
C LEU A 113 3.83 -8.47 3.29
N LEU A 114 3.75 -7.91 2.09
CA LEU A 114 4.93 -7.68 1.26
C LEU A 114 5.90 -6.66 1.87
N LEU A 115 5.39 -5.59 2.50
CA LEU A 115 6.22 -4.62 3.21
C LEU A 115 6.99 -5.28 4.37
N ILE A 116 6.37 -6.22 5.08
CA ILE A 116 7.01 -6.99 6.16
C ILE A 116 8.07 -7.95 5.59
N VAL A 117 7.76 -8.67 4.51
CA VAL A 117 8.70 -9.59 3.84
C VAL A 117 9.92 -8.85 3.28
N HIS A 118 9.69 -7.69 2.65
CA HIS A 118 10.76 -6.84 2.10
C HIS A 118 11.79 -6.46 3.17
N TRP A 119 11.35 -6.18 4.40
CA TRP A 119 12.22 -5.79 5.51
C TRP A 119 13.03 -6.89 6.14
N ARG A 120 12.43 -8.06 6.36
CA ARG A 120 13.19 -9.20 6.91
C ARG A 120 14.42 -9.50 6.05
N LYS A 121 14.29 -9.31 4.73
CA LYS A 121 15.39 -9.47 3.78
C LYS A 121 16.43 -8.36 3.85
N THR A 122 16.02 -7.09 4.03
CA THR A 122 16.97 -5.97 4.19
C THR A 122 17.74 -6.05 5.51
N ALA A 123 17.09 -6.48 6.60
CA ALA A 123 17.73 -6.65 7.90
C ALA A 123 18.75 -7.81 7.89
N THR A 124 18.41 -8.93 7.24
CA THR A 124 19.31 -10.09 7.12
C THR A 124 20.55 -9.81 6.24
N GLN A 125 20.54 -8.77 5.41
CA GLN A 125 21.70 -8.37 4.60
C GLN A 125 22.67 -7.41 5.32
N ARG A 126 22.29 -6.86 6.48
CA ARG A 126 23.11 -5.94 7.27
C ARG A 126 23.76 -6.59 8.49
N ALA A 127 23.49 -7.87 8.74
CA ALA A 127 24.08 -8.69 9.80
C ALA A 127 25.12 -9.64 9.19
#